data_AF-A0A1F7QP13-F1
#
_entry.id   AF-A0A1F7QP13-F1
#
_cell.length_a   1.000
_cell.length_b   1.000
_cell.length_c   1.000
_cell.angle_alpha   90.00
_cell.angle_beta   90.00
_cell.angle_gamma   90.00
#
_symmetry.space_group_name_H-M   'P 1'
#
loop_
_entity.id
_entity.type
_entity.pdbx_description
1 polymer ?
#
loop_
_entity_poly.entity_id
_entity_poly.type
_entity_poly.pdbx_seq_one_letter_code
_entity_poly.pdbx_strand_id
1 'polypeptide(L)'
;MRVQLKQRGFTIVELLIVIVVIGILAALVITTFTGIQKKARDTERQTDVKALHGQLEAYYAQYGAYPGLGTQGSNDGLNDSTWRGSFMKGLDAEALKDPKGSTQALCATPSTTCYGYAVFQTDGTTACTTAAADCALFTLTATLESGGTYFVKSNLN
;
A
#
# COMPACT_ATOMS: atom_id res chain seq x y z
N MET A 1 11.11 -20.88 -67.74
CA MET A 1 11.42 -19.44 -67.52
C MET A 1 11.38 -19.18 -66.02
N ARG A 2 12.54 -18.95 -65.37
CA ARG A 2 12.59 -18.68 -63.92
C ARG A 2 12.51 -17.17 -63.71
N VAL A 3 11.42 -16.70 -63.13
CA VAL A 3 11.23 -15.29 -62.76
C VAL A 3 12.07 -15.02 -61.51
N GLN A 4 13.15 -14.25 -61.63
CA GLN A 4 13.88 -13.75 -60.46
C GLN A 4 13.16 -12.54 -59.89
N LEU A 5 12.56 -12.71 -58.72
CA LEU A 5 12.01 -11.60 -57.93
C LEU A 5 13.18 -10.73 -57.44
N LYS A 6 13.27 -9.52 -57.97
CA LYS A 6 14.29 -8.54 -57.61
C LYS A 6 14.07 -8.13 -56.15
N GLN A 7 14.94 -8.56 -55.25
CA GLN A 7 14.87 -8.16 -53.84
C GLN A 7 15.21 -6.66 -53.74
N ARG A 8 14.22 -5.85 -53.34
CA ARG A 8 14.42 -4.43 -53.02
C ARG A 8 14.98 -4.35 -51.60
N GLY A 9 16.19 -3.82 -51.45
CA GLY A 9 16.77 -3.51 -50.15
C GLY A 9 16.12 -2.26 -49.54
N PHE A 10 16.07 -2.22 -48.20
CA PHE A 10 15.65 -1.03 -47.44
C PHE A 10 16.62 0.13 -47.68
N THR A 11 16.11 1.36 -47.82
CA THR A 11 16.96 2.55 -47.85
C THR A 11 17.39 2.94 -46.44
N ILE A 12 18.58 3.56 -46.32
CA ILE A 12 19.08 4.10 -45.04
C ILE A 12 18.11 5.16 -44.48
N VAL A 13 17.46 5.92 -45.35
CA VAL A 13 16.50 6.96 -44.97
C VAL A 13 15.24 6.35 -44.34
N GLU A 14 14.74 5.22 -44.87
CA GLU A 14 13.61 4.50 -44.27
C GLU A 14 13.93 4.00 -42.86
N LEU A 15 15.13 3.46 -42.64
CA LEU A 15 15.55 3.03 -41.31
C LEU A 15 15.70 4.23 -40.34
N LEU A 16 16.23 5.35 -40.83
CA LEU A 16 16.43 6.57 -40.04
C LEU A 16 15.10 7.14 -39.53
N ILE A 17 14.09 7.23 -40.40
CA ILE A 17 12.78 7.74 -40.00
C ILE A 17 12.15 6.83 -38.93
N VAL A 18 12.29 5.51 -39.07
CA VAL A 18 11.73 4.53 -38.12
C VAL A 18 12.33 4.70 -36.73
N ILE A 19 13.67 4.83 -36.60
CA ILE A 19 14.29 5.01 -35.28
C ILE A 19 13.92 6.35 -34.65
N VAL A 20 13.73 7.41 -35.44
CA VAL A 20 13.29 8.72 -34.96
C VAL A 20 11.86 8.63 -34.42
N VAL A 21 10.95 8.00 -35.16
CA VAL A 21 9.57 7.80 -34.72
C VAL A 21 9.50 6.95 -33.46
N ILE A 22 10.24 5.84 -33.39
CA ILE A 22 10.33 4.99 -32.19
C ILE A 22 10.87 5.80 -31.00
N GLY A 23 11.88 6.64 -31.20
CA GLY A 23 12.44 7.50 -30.15
C GLY A 23 11.42 8.48 -29.57
N ILE A 24 10.62 9.13 -30.43
CA ILE A 24 9.55 10.06 -30.00
C ILE A 24 8.47 9.31 -29.23
N LEU A 25 8.01 8.17 -29.74
CA LEU A 25 6.98 7.36 -29.08
C LEU A 25 7.45 6.83 -27.73
N ALA A 26 8.69 6.35 -27.64
CA ALA A 26 9.27 5.86 -26.39
C ALA A 26 9.32 6.95 -25.30
N ALA A 27 9.67 8.18 -25.65
CA ALA A 27 9.73 9.30 -24.70
C ALA A 27 8.35 9.63 -24.09
N LEU A 28 7.28 9.61 -24.90
CA LEU A 28 5.91 9.86 -24.44
C LEU A 28 5.37 8.73 -23.54
N VAL A 29 5.73 7.48 -23.83
CA VAL A 29 5.32 6.32 -23.03
C VAL A 29 5.92 6.38 -21.63
N ILE A 30 7.17 6.79 -21.48
CA ILE A 30 7.85 6.83 -20.17
C ILE A 30 7.14 7.80 -19.20
N THR A 31 6.80 9.01 -19.65
CA THR A 31 6.21 10.02 -18.76
C THR A 31 4.81 9.62 -18.30
N THR A 32 3.98 9.07 -19.19
CA THR A 32 2.63 8.61 -18.89
C THR A 32 2.63 7.39 -17.96
N PHE A 33 3.56 6.45 -18.17
CA PHE A 33 3.66 5.23 -17.37
C PHE A 33 3.95 5.50 -15.90
N THR A 34 4.83 6.46 -15.57
CA THR A 34 5.13 6.81 -14.18
C THR A 34 3.92 7.37 -13.42
N GLY A 35 3.05 8.14 -14.09
CA GLY A 35 1.82 8.67 -13.49
C GLY A 35 0.79 7.57 -13.20
N ILE A 36 0.63 6.63 -14.14
CA ILE A 36 -0.30 5.49 -13.99
C ILE A 36 0.13 4.63 -12.80
N GLN A 37 1.42 4.32 -12.68
CA GLN A 37 1.93 3.53 -11.56
C GLN A 37 1.68 4.19 -10.20
N LYS A 38 1.87 5.52 -10.09
CA LYS A 38 1.58 6.25 -8.84
C LYS A 38 0.11 6.11 -8.44
N LYS A 39 -0.81 6.30 -9.39
CA LYS A 39 -2.25 6.17 -9.15
C LYS A 39 -2.65 4.73 -8.79
N ALA A 40 -2.02 3.73 -9.41
CA ALA A 40 -2.24 2.33 -9.07
C ALA A 40 -1.83 2.05 -7.62
N ARG A 41 -0.63 2.47 -7.21
CA ARG A 41 -0.17 2.33 -5.81
C ARG A 41 -1.05 3.10 -4.83
N ASP A 42 -1.50 4.29 -5.16
CA ASP A 42 -2.42 5.04 -4.29
C ASP A 42 -3.78 4.35 -4.14
N THR A 43 -4.26 3.66 -5.18
CA THR A 43 -5.49 2.85 -5.11
C THR A 43 -5.29 1.59 -4.26
N GLU A 44 -4.12 0.96 -4.38
CA GLU A 44 -3.68 -0.17 -3.55
C GLU A 44 -3.66 0.24 -2.07
N ARG A 45 -2.96 1.33 -1.72
CA ARG A 45 -2.93 1.88 -0.35
C ARG A 45 -4.32 2.11 0.25
N GLN A 46 -5.26 2.63 -0.54
CA GLN A 46 -6.64 2.83 -0.07
C GLN A 46 -7.38 1.51 0.17
N THR A 47 -7.11 0.50 -0.65
CA THR A 47 -7.70 -0.84 -0.52
C THR A 47 -7.14 -1.53 0.72
N ASP A 48 -5.83 -1.46 0.93
CA ASP A 48 -5.13 -2.03 2.07
C ASP A 48 -5.62 -1.43 3.40
N VAL A 49 -5.69 -0.09 3.47
CA VAL A 49 -6.21 0.60 4.66
C VAL A 49 -7.67 0.23 4.94
N LYS A 50 -8.50 0.02 3.91
CA LYS A 50 -9.89 -0.44 4.10
C LYS A 50 -9.97 -1.88 4.60
N ALA A 51 -9.13 -2.77 4.08
CA ALA A 51 -9.04 -4.14 4.55
C ALA A 51 -8.60 -4.19 6.03
N LEU A 52 -7.57 -3.40 6.38
CA LEU A 52 -7.11 -3.24 7.76
C LEU A 52 -8.23 -2.71 8.67
N HIS A 53 -8.93 -1.64 8.25
CA HIS A 53 -10.05 -1.10 9.00
C HIS A 53 -11.12 -2.16 9.29
N GLY A 54 -11.56 -2.92 8.28
CA GLY A 54 -12.57 -3.97 8.49
C GLY A 54 -12.13 -5.05 9.46
N GLN A 55 -10.85 -5.43 9.46
CA GLN A 55 -10.32 -6.43 10.38
C GLN A 55 -10.13 -5.88 11.80
N LEU A 56 -9.80 -4.60 11.95
CA LEU A 56 -9.75 -3.94 13.26
C LEU A 56 -11.13 -3.86 13.91
N GLU A 57 -12.16 -3.49 13.14
CA GLU A 57 -13.54 -3.46 13.63
C GLU A 57 -14.02 -4.87 14.01
N ALA A 58 -13.68 -5.89 13.20
CA ALA A 58 -13.98 -7.29 13.52
C ALA A 58 -13.28 -7.80 14.79
N TYR A 59 -12.04 -7.34 15.04
CA TYR A 59 -11.32 -7.64 16.27
C TYR A 59 -11.99 -6.95 17.48
N TYR A 60 -12.31 -5.66 17.36
CA TYR A 60 -13.02 -4.92 18.42
C TYR A 60 -14.36 -5.56 18.77
N ALA A 61 -15.14 -6.00 17.77
CA ALA A 61 -16.41 -6.67 18.00
C ALA A 61 -16.29 -7.98 18.80
N GLN A 62 -15.13 -8.64 18.75
CA GLN A 62 -14.87 -9.89 19.47
C GLN A 62 -14.25 -9.67 20.86
N TYR A 63 -13.34 -8.70 20.98
CA TYR A 63 -12.49 -8.54 22.17
C TYR A 63 -12.76 -7.25 22.96
N GLY A 64 -13.58 -6.33 22.43
CA GLY A 64 -13.97 -5.09 23.09
C GLY A 64 -12.90 -4.01 23.13
N ALA A 65 -11.75 -4.22 22.48
CA ALA A 65 -10.65 -3.27 22.40
C ALA A 65 -9.90 -3.39 21.06
N TYR A 66 -9.26 -2.32 20.62
CA TYR A 66 -8.36 -2.33 19.47
C TYR A 66 -6.97 -2.83 19.86
N PRO A 67 -6.32 -3.60 18.97
CA PRO A 67 -5.00 -4.14 19.26
C PRO A 67 -3.93 -3.05 19.14
N GLY A 68 -2.91 -3.11 19.99
CA GLY A 68 -1.69 -2.31 19.82
C GLY A 68 -0.85 -2.76 18.63
N LEU A 69 0.17 -1.97 18.27
CA LEU A 69 1.18 -2.37 17.28
C LEU A 69 1.95 -3.62 17.70
N GLY A 70 2.04 -3.88 19.01
CA GLY A 70 2.94 -4.89 19.55
C GLY A 70 4.32 -4.33 19.81
N THR A 71 5.05 -4.97 20.72
CA THR A 71 6.45 -4.59 21.01
C THR A 71 7.38 -5.41 20.13
N GLN A 72 8.42 -4.79 19.56
CA GLN A 72 9.39 -5.51 18.75
C GLN A 72 10.05 -6.64 19.57
N GLY A 73 9.93 -7.88 19.10
CA GLY A 73 10.44 -9.07 19.80
C GLY A 73 9.42 -9.74 20.74
N SER A 74 8.20 -9.22 20.83
CA SER A 74 7.08 -9.84 21.52
C SER A 74 6.16 -10.57 20.53
N ASN A 75 5.51 -11.64 20.98
CA ASN A 75 4.49 -12.36 20.20
C ASN A 75 3.10 -11.70 20.36
N ASP A 76 3.04 -10.37 20.25
CA ASP A 76 1.83 -9.59 20.47
C ASP A 76 1.61 -8.50 19.41
N GLY A 77 0.34 -8.14 19.23
CA GLY A 77 -0.07 -6.98 18.46
C GLY A 77 -0.02 -7.13 16.94
N LEU A 78 -0.39 -6.04 16.26
CA LEU A 78 -0.62 -6.02 14.82
C LEU A 78 0.62 -6.31 13.99
N ASN A 79 1.83 -6.05 14.48
CA ASN A 79 3.06 -6.28 13.72
C ASN A 79 3.57 -7.72 13.80
N ASP A 80 3.09 -8.52 14.74
CA ASP A 80 3.44 -9.93 14.85
C ASP A 80 2.59 -10.81 13.90
N SER A 81 3.25 -11.61 13.06
CA SER A 81 2.56 -12.44 12.07
C SER A 81 1.80 -13.62 12.69
N THR A 82 2.26 -14.15 13.82
CA THR A 82 1.59 -15.27 14.51
C THR A 82 0.33 -14.79 15.23
N TRP A 83 0.39 -13.59 15.80
CA TRP A 83 -0.74 -12.90 16.39
C TRP A 83 -1.80 -12.61 15.33
N ARG A 84 -1.42 -12.04 14.18
CA ARG A 84 -2.36 -11.83 13.06
C ARG A 84 -3.00 -13.13 12.58
N GLY A 85 -2.24 -14.21 12.47
CA GLY A 85 -2.78 -15.53 12.10
C GLY A 85 -3.85 -16.07 13.07
N SER A 86 -3.79 -15.65 14.33
CA SER A 86 -4.73 -16.07 15.37
C SER A 86 -5.96 -15.16 15.44
N PHE A 87 -5.75 -13.84 15.33
CA PHE A 87 -6.73 -12.81 15.65
C PHE A 87 -7.27 -12.03 14.44
N MET A 88 -6.61 -12.10 13.28
CA MET A 88 -6.95 -11.39 12.05
C MET A 88 -6.94 -12.32 10.82
N LYS A 89 -7.65 -13.45 10.90
CA LYS A 89 -7.63 -14.49 9.87
C LYS A 89 -8.09 -14.04 8.48
N GLY A 90 -8.84 -12.94 8.38
CA GLY A 90 -9.30 -12.38 7.11
C GLY A 90 -8.36 -11.32 6.52
N LEU A 91 -7.26 -11.00 7.19
CA LEU A 91 -6.29 -10.01 6.73
C LEU A 91 -5.21 -10.69 5.89
N ASP A 92 -5.06 -10.25 4.64
CA ASP A 92 -3.90 -10.63 3.83
C ASP A 92 -2.64 -9.94 4.40
N ALA A 93 -1.54 -10.68 4.53
CA ALA A 93 -0.32 -10.17 5.11
C ALA A 93 0.30 -9.03 4.27
N GLU A 94 0.02 -9.01 2.97
CA GLU A 94 0.46 -7.96 2.05
C GLU A 94 -0.29 -6.65 2.27
N ALA A 95 -1.50 -6.68 2.85
CA ALA A 95 -2.25 -5.46 3.17
C ALA A 95 -1.57 -4.60 4.26
N LEU A 96 -0.54 -5.10 4.96
CA LEU A 96 0.28 -4.30 5.88
C LEU A 96 1.47 -3.65 5.19
N LYS A 97 1.79 -4.03 3.96
CA LYS A 97 2.99 -3.61 3.26
C LYS A 97 2.63 -2.49 2.29
N ASP A 98 3.13 -1.28 2.54
CA ASP A 98 3.01 -0.21 1.54
C ASP A 98 3.62 -0.67 0.20
N PRO A 99 3.06 -0.29 -0.95
CA PRO A 99 3.60 -0.67 -2.26
C PRO A 99 5.06 -0.24 -2.50
N LYS A 100 5.58 0.73 -1.73
CA LYS A 100 6.98 1.15 -1.71
C LYS A 100 7.73 0.71 -0.45
N GLY A 101 7.04 0.11 0.51
CA GLY A 101 7.60 -0.50 1.69
C GLY A 101 8.18 -1.88 1.40
N SER A 102 9.07 -2.34 2.29
CA SER A 102 9.67 -3.68 2.24
C SER A 102 9.22 -4.59 3.37
N THR A 103 8.41 -4.07 4.31
CA THR A 103 8.03 -4.76 5.55
C THR A 103 6.52 -4.87 5.65
N GLN A 104 6.03 -6.06 6.00
CA GLN A 104 4.62 -6.31 6.35
C GLN A 104 4.36 -5.85 7.80
N ALA A 105 4.46 -4.55 8.03
CA ALA A 105 4.34 -3.95 9.36
C ALA A 105 3.79 -2.52 9.26
N LEU A 106 3.01 -2.17 10.28
CA LEU A 106 2.52 -0.82 10.52
C LEU A 106 3.50 -0.04 11.40
N CYS A 107 3.52 1.28 11.21
CA CYS A 107 4.39 2.19 11.94
C CYS A 107 3.58 3.08 12.89
N ALA A 108 4.16 3.44 14.04
CA ALA A 108 3.53 4.40 14.95
C ALA A 108 3.40 5.80 14.31
N THR A 109 4.28 6.13 13.37
CA THR A 109 4.25 7.38 12.61
C THR A 109 4.19 7.06 11.12
N PRO A 110 3.21 7.58 10.37
CA PRO A 110 3.08 7.31 8.93
C PRO A 110 4.26 7.87 8.14
N SER A 111 4.64 7.17 7.07
CA SER A 111 5.67 7.59 6.13
C SER A 111 5.27 7.24 4.69
N THR A 112 6.10 7.62 3.72
CA THR A 112 5.88 7.30 2.29
C THR A 112 6.06 5.82 1.95
N THR A 113 6.47 4.99 2.91
CA THR A 113 6.74 3.56 2.74
C THR A 113 6.14 2.71 3.86
N CYS A 114 5.31 3.29 4.73
CA CYS A 114 4.71 2.59 5.86
C CYS A 114 3.37 3.22 6.26
N TYR A 115 2.37 2.37 6.45
CA TYR A 115 1.09 2.79 7.00
C TYR A 115 1.23 3.15 8.47
N GLY A 116 0.75 4.32 8.83
CA GLY A 116 0.64 4.78 10.20
C GLY A 116 -0.54 4.12 10.90
N TYR A 117 -0.32 3.60 12.10
CA TYR A 117 -1.37 3.15 13.00
C TYR A 117 -1.11 3.68 14.41
N ALA A 118 -2.07 4.42 14.93
CA ALA A 118 -2.07 4.90 16.30
C ALA A 118 -3.38 4.49 16.97
N VAL A 119 -3.28 3.93 18.16
CA VAL A 119 -4.41 3.50 18.98
C VAL A 119 -4.37 4.23 20.32
N PHE A 120 -5.52 4.61 20.82
CA PHE A 120 -5.69 5.40 22.04
C PHE A 120 -6.81 4.82 22.91
N GLN A 121 -6.75 5.13 24.21
CA GLN A 121 -7.86 4.90 25.12
C GLN A 121 -9.06 5.80 24.78
N THR A 122 -10.18 5.60 25.47
CA THR A 122 -11.40 6.42 25.32
C THR A 122 -11.20 7.92 25.54
N ASP A 123 -10.12 8.32 26.21
CA ASP A 123 -9.77 9.72 26.43
C ASP A 123 -9.20 10.43 25.18
N GLY A 124 -8.83 9.67 24.13
CA GLY A 124 -8.21 10.18 22.91
C GLY A 124 -6.81 10.78 23.07
N THR A 125 -6.20 10.67 24.25
CA THR A 125 -4.88 11.25 24.55
C THR A 125 -3.87 10.21 25.01
N THR A 126 -4.31 9.17 25.72
CA THR A 126 -3.44 8.09 26.19
C THR A 126 -3.27 7.05 25.10
N ALA A 127 -2.06 6.95 24.55
CA ALA A 127 -1.74 5.97 23.52
C ALA A 127 -1.66 4.54 24.09
N CYS A 128 -2.22 3.58 23.36
CA CYS A 128 -2.10 2.17 23.68
C CYS A 128 -0.88 1.55 22.99
N THR A 129 0.04 0.98 23.76
CA THR A 129 1.20 0.24 23.23
C THR A 129 0.96 -1.26 23.18
N THR A 130 0.04 -1.76 24.00
CA THR A 130 -0.44 -3.15 24.04
C THR A 130 -1.97 -3.15 24.03
N ALA A 131 -2.58 -4.30 23.72
CA ALA A 131 -4.04 -4.46 23.72
C ALA A 131 -4.58 -4.43 25.16
N ALA A 132 -4.76 -3.22 25.72
CA ALA A 132 -5.48 -3.02 26.98
C ALA A 132 -6.99 -2.98 26.72
N ALA A 133 -7.79 -3.30 27.74
CA ALA A 133 -9.26 -3.35 27.62
C ALA A 133 -9.91 -2.00 27.26
N ASP A 134 -9.18 -0.88 27.41
CA ASP A 134 -9.73 0.47 27.23
C ASP A 134 -9.38 1.09 25.87
N CYS A 135 -8.65 0.37 25.00
CA CYS A 135 -8.23 0.89 23.70
C CYS A 135 -9.41 0.96 22.74
N ALA A 136 -10.08 2.11 22.67
CA ALA A 136 -11.36 2.28 21.95
C ALA A 136 -11.27 3.22 20.74
N LEU A 137 -10.13 3.87 20.53
CA LEU A 137 -9.92 4.83 19.45
C LEU A 137 -8.72 4.43 18.62
N PHE A 138 -8.81 4.54 17.29
CA PHE A 138 -7.64 4.37 16.44
C PHE A 138 -7.66 5.29 15.23
N THR A 139 -6.48 5.51 14.68
CA THR A 139 -6.25 6.21 13.42
C THR A 139 -5.30 5.38 12.55
N LEU A 140 -5.77 5.01 11.36
CA LEU A 140 -4.97 4.45 10.28
C LEU A 140 -4.65 5.55 9.27
N THR A 141 -3.42 5.63 8.80
CA THR A 141 -2.97 6.66 7.84
C THR A 141 -2.06 6.06 6.77
N ALA A 142 -2.32 6.38 5.51
CA ALA A 142 -1.43 6.13 4.38
C ALA A 142 -1.03 7.46 3.72
N THR A 143 0.24 7.62 3.36
CA THR A 143 0.72 8.79 2.62
C THR A 143 0.64 8.51 1.12
N LEU A 144 -0.10 9.35 0.39
CA LEU A 144 -0.32 9.16 -1.06
C LEU A 144 0.78 9.84 -1.89
N GLU A 145 1.12 9.24 -3.02
CA GLU A 145 2.11 9.80 -3.95
C GLU A 145 1.56 10.92 -4.82
N SER A 146 0.24 10.95 -5.05
CA SER A 146 -0.45 12.08 -5.67
C SER A 146 -0.46 13.35 -4.81
N GLY A 147 -0.03 13.25 -3.55
CA GLY A 147 -0.11 14.30 -2.53
C GLY A 147 -1.25 14.06 -1.54
N GLY A 148 -1.01 14.43 -0.28
CA GLY A 148 -1.95 14.28 0.83
C GLY A 148 -1.83 12.95 1.58
N THR A 149 -2.73 12.75 2.55
CA THR A 149 -2.85 11.52 3.33
C THR A 149 -4.26 10.95 3.17
N TYR A 150 -4.35 9.63 3.05
CA TYR A 150 -5.59 8.90 3.23
C TYR A 150 -5.62 8.40 4.67
N PHE A 151 -6.62 8.77 5.45
CA PHE A 151 -6.74 8.28 6.82
C PHE A 151 -8.14 7.79 7.12
N VAL A 152 -8.21 6.79 7.99
CA VAL A 152 -9.44 6.24 8.55
C VAL A 152 -9.33 6.36 10.06
N LYS A 153 -10.27 7.05 10.69
CA LYS A 153 -10.36 7.18 12.14
C LYS A 153 -11.60 6.41 12.60
N SER A 154 -11.44 5.57 13.62
CA SER A 154 -12.57 4.99 14.32
C SER A 154 -12.77 5.74 15.64
N ASN A 155 -14.00 6.18 15.84
CA ASN A 155 -14.49 6.86 17.03
C ASN A 155 -15.87 6.28 17.28
N LEU A 156 -15.92 5.08 17.89
CA LEU A 156 -17.20 4.52 18.30
C LEU A 156 -17.74 5.37 19.45
N ASN A 157 -18.53 6.37 19.03
CA ASN A 157 -19.23 7.43 19.78
C ASN A 157 -18.36 8.32 20.68
#